data_AF-A0A6V2A5R7-F1
#
_entry.id   AF-A0A6V2A5R7-F1
#
_cell.length_a   1.000
_cell.length_b   1.000
_cell.length_c   1.000
_cell.angle_alpha   90.00
_cell.angle_beta   90.00
_cell.angle_gamma   90.00
#
_symmetry.space_group_name_H-M   'P 1'
#
loop_
_entity.id
_entity.type
_entity.pdbx_description
1 polymer ?
#
loop_
_entity_poly.entity_id
_entity_poly.type
_entity_poly.pdbx_seq_one_letter_code
_entity_poly.pdbx_strand_id
1 'polypeptide(L)'
;MFGLTYIQHGHIGVASYHFVREGEAYISYKHAPEQWRLDDGTSPPLQKPFIDPHYNTETRTFTGQIEWAPMTFGGDARWEYTMIFSPDMNKIVDGMVKTFKPDGSAGCDMEFGTSFSVGLSPIKLIYERYDEAKAEMISLLRKHQFSRR
;
A
#
# COMPACT_ATOMS: atom_id res chain seq x y z
N MET A 1 -12.61 -5.15 8.25
CA MET A 1 -11.25 -4.94 7.71
C MET A 1 -10.54 -6.25 7.42
N PHE A 2 -10.58 -7.23 8.33
CA PHE A 2 -9.83 -8.49 8.17
C PHE A 2 -10.26 -9.30 6.93
N GLY A 3 -9.30 -10.02 6.35
CA GLY A 3 -9.41 -10.73 5.09
C GLY A 3 -9.35 -9.86 3.83
N LEU A 4 -9.17 -8.54 3.97
CA LEU A 4 -9.15 -7.63 2.83
C LEU A 4 -7.74 -7.31 2.35
N THR A 5 -7.59 -7.19 1.04
CA THR A 5 -6.36 -6.75 0.38
C THR A 5 -6.65 -5.46 -0.40
N TYR A 6 -5.74 -4.50 -0.33
CA TYR A 6 -5.81 -3.25 -1.08
C TYR A 6 -4.60 -3.11 -1.99
N ILE A 7 -4.84 -2.72 -3.23
CA ILE A 7 -3.84 -2.66 -4.29
C ILE A 7 -3.81 -1.28 -4.93
N GLN A 8 -2.62 -0.91 -5.41
CA GLN A 8 -2.44 0.22 -6.32
C GLN A 8 -2.12 -0.30 -7.73
N HIS A 9 -2.41 0.51 -8.74
CA HIS A 9 -2.13 0.20 -10.14
C HIS A 9 -2.72 -1.13 -10.67
N GLY A 10 -3.70 -1.73 -9.99
CA GLY A 10 -4.34 -2.97 -10.42
C GLY A 10 -3.54 -4.25 -10.13
N HIS A 11 -2.45 -4.18 -9.35
CA HIS A 11 -1.55 -5.31 -9.13
C HIS A 11 -1.32 -5.63 -7.64
N ILE A 12 -1.46 -6.91 -7.27
CA ILE A 12 -0.99 -7.42 -5.98
C ILE A 12 0.54 -7.40 -5.96
N GLY A 13 1.14 -7.12 -4.81
CA GLY A 13 2.58 -7.22 -4.59
C GLY A 13 3.36 -5.99 -5.06
N VAL A 14 2.68 -4.91 -5.45
CA VAL A 14 3.28 -3.59 -5.75
C VAL A 14 2.93 -2.65 -4.60
N ALA A 15 3.53 -2.88 -3.42
CA ALA A 15 3.12 -2.29 -2.14
C ALA A 15 1.63 -2.51 -1.81
N SER A 16 1.09 -3.69 -2.09
CA SER A 16 -0.29 -4.01 -1.71
C SER A 16 -0.41 -4.26 -0.21
N TYR A 17 -1.46 -3.76 0.43
CA TYR A 17 -1.74 -3.95 1.85
C TYR A 17 -2.63 -5.17 2.09
N HIS A 18 -2.28 -5.98 3.08
CA HIS A 18 -3.00 -7.20 3.44
C HIS A 18 -3.36 -7.17 4.92
N PHE A 19 -4.65 -7.25 5.23
CA PHE A 19 -5.17 -7.24 6.59
C PHE A 19 -5.66 -8.65 6.94
N VAL A 20 -4.80 -9.46 7.55
CA VAL A 20 -5.08 -10.91 7.75
C VAL A 20 -6.11 -11.10 8.86
N ARG A 21 -5.80 -10.58 10.05
CA ARG A 21 -6.64 -10.64 11.26
C ARG A 21 -6.24 -9.52 12.22
N GLU A 22 -6.90 -9.44 13.36
CA GLU A 22 -6.54 -8.47 14.39
C GLU A 22 -5.08 -8.66 14.82
N GLY A 23 -4.33 -7.56 14.89
CA GLY A 23 -2.91 -7.58 15.19
C GLY A 23 -1.99 -8.07 14.06
N GLU A 24 -2.53 -8.48 12.90
CA GLU A 24 -1.73 -9.05 11.80
C GLU A 24 -2.07 -8.40 10.45
N ALA A 25 -1.16 -7.54 9.98
CA ALA A 25 -1.22 -6.92 8.67
C ALA A 25 0.20 -6.77 8.09
N TYR A 26 0.32 -6.70 6.76
CA TYR A 26 1.60 -6.49 6.09
C TYR A 26 1.47 -5.77 4.76
N ILE A 27 2.59 -5.25 4.27
CA ILE A 27 2.76 -4.75 2.90
C ILE A 27 3.48 -5.82 2.08
N SER A 28 2.95 -6.14 0.89
CA SER A 28 3.60 -7.08 -0.04
C SER A 28 4.29 -6.34 -1.17
N TYR A 29 5.54 -6.71 -1.40
CA TYR A 29 6.42 -6.26 -2.48
C TYR A 29 6.81 -7.40 -3.42
N LYS A 30 6.10 -8.54 -3.37
CA LYS A 30 6.39 -9.74 -4.18
C LYS A 30 6.52 -9.47 -5.69
N HIS A 31 5.88 -8.42 -6.17
CA HIS A 31 5.89 -8.00 -7.58
C HIS A 31 6.35 -6.54 -7.72
N ALA A 32 7.14 -6.05 -6.76
CA ALA A 32 7.67 -4.69 -6.82
C ALA A 32 8.50 -4.50 -8.11
N PRO A 33 8.36 -3.34 -8.79
CA PRO A 33 9.14 -3.03 -9.97
C PRO A 33 10.66 -3.12 -9.69
N GLU A 34 11.45 -3.50 -10.68
CA GLU A 34 12.90 -3.65 -10.50
C GLU A 34 13.60 -2.34 -10.13
N GLN A 35 13.04 -1.18 -10.46
CA GLN A 35 13.60 0.10 -10.04
C GLN A 35 13.35 0.42 -8.56
N TRP A 36 12.47 -0.33 -7.88
CA TRP A 36 12.28 -0.17 -6.43
C TRP A 36 13.40 -0.90 -5.70
N ARG A 37 14.28 -0.10 -5.11
CA ARG A 37 15.43 -0.54 -4.35
C ARG A 37 15.47 0.17 -3.01
N LEU A 38 15.94 -0.56 -2.00
CA LEU A 38 16.42 0.06 -0.77
C LEU A 38 17.69 0.85 -1.06
N ASP A 39 18.11 1.72 -0.15
CA ASP A 39 19.22 2.63 -0.40
C ASP A 39 20.59 1.91 -0.48
N ASP A 40 20.67 0.65 -0.06
CA ASP A 40 21.82 -0.23 -0.27
C ASP A 40 21.84 -0.90 -1.66
N GLY A 41 20.84 -0.61 -2.50
CA GLY A 41 20.70 -1.16 -3.85
C GLY A 41 20.02 -2.53 -3.92
N THR A 42 19.60 -3.12 -2.80
CA THR A 42 18.88 -4.39 -2.78
C THR A 42 17.38 -4.21 -3.06
N SER A 43 16.70 -5.28 -3.46
CA SER A 43 15.23 -5.27 -3.58
C SER A 43 14.58 -5.22 -2.19
N PRO A 44 13.39 -4.57 -2.06
CA PRO A 44 12.64 -4.67 -0.82
C PRO A 44 12.29 -6.13 -0.50
N PRO A 45 12.15 -6.47 0.80
CA PRO A 45 11.72 -7.81 1.19
C PRO A 45 10.34 -8.11 0.61
N LEU A 46 10.06 -9.40 0.34
CA LEU A 46 8.78 -9.81 -0.26
C LEU A 46 7.56 -9.34 0.53
N GLN A 47 7.69 -9.29 1.87
CA GLN A 47 6.67 -8.79 2.76
C GLN A 47 7.30 -7.98 3.90
N LYS A 48 6.59 -6.96 4.35
CA LYS A 48 6.96 -6.13 5.49
C LYS A 48 5.78 -6.06 6.47
N PRO A 49 5.89 -6.66 7.67
CA PRO A 49 4.80 -6.66 8.64
C PRO A 49 4.60 -5.26 9.22
N PHE A 50 3.35 -4.89 9.48
CA PHE A 50 3.04 -3.72 10.29
C PHE A 50 3.34 -4.01 11.76
N ILE A 51 3.99 -3.06 12.42
CA ILE A 51 4.17 -3.02 13.88
C ILE A 51 3.01 -2.24 14.48
N ASP A 52 2.51 -2.73 15.61
CA ASP A 52 1.33 -2.23 16.33
C ASP A 52 0.11 -1.92 15.44
N PRO A 53 -0.32 -2.86 14.56
CA PRO A 53 -1.46 -2.64 13.69
C PRO A 53 -2.77 -2.59 14.50
N HIS A 54 -3.54 -1.53 14.32
CA HIS A 54 -4.82 -1.33 14.98
C HIS A 54 -5.88 -0.82 14.00
N TYR A 55 -7.12 -1.28 14.14
CA TYR A 55 -8.24 -0.83 13.32
C TYR A 55 -9.41 -0.34 14.19
N ASN A 56 -9.76 0.93 14.04
CA ASN A 56 -10.95 1.51 14.66
C ASN A 56 -12.14 1.41 13.70
N THR A 57 -13.16 0.65 14.09
CA THR A 57 -14.37 0.40 13.29
C THR A 57 -15.28 1.62 13.17
N GLU A 58 -15.32 2.50 14.18
CA GLU A 58 -16.19 3.68 14.19
C GLU A 58 -15.74 4.70 13.14
N THR A 59 -14.43 4.94 13.09
CA THR A 59 -13.81 5.88 12.15
C THR A 59 -13.40 5.22 10.83
N ARG A 60 -13.41 3.89 10.76
CA ARG A 60 -12.85 3.07 9.67
C ARG A 60 -11.39 3.44 9.42
N THR A 61 -10.62 3.55 10.49
CA THR A 61 -9.21 3.97 10.43
C THR A 61 -8.30 2.83 10.82
N PHE A 62 -7.35 2.49 9.97
CA PHE A 62 -6.21 1.65 10.31
C PHE A 62 -5.00 2.52 10.67
N THR A 63 -4.25 2.10 11.69
CA THR A 63 -2.93 2.65 12.03
C THR A 63 -1.93 1.52 12.18
N GLY A 64 -0.67 1.78 11.84
CA GLY A 64 0.42 0.83 12.01
C GLY A 64 1.75 1.41 11.50
N GLN A 65 2.85 0.76 11.82
CA GLN A 65 4.19 1.26 11.50
C GLN A 65 5.00 0.26 10.68
N ILE A 66 5.93 0.77 9.88
CA ILE A 66 6.91 -0.03 9.14
C ILE A 66 8.30 0.48 9.51
N GLU A 67 9.15 -0.43 9.99
CA GLU A 67 10.54 -0.13 10.32
C GLU A 67 11.45 -0.65 9.21
N TRP A 68 12.16 0.23 8.51
CA TRP A 68 13.12 -0.11 7.46
C TRP A 68 14.53 -0.37 7.97
N ALA A 69 14.85 0.09 9.20
CA ALA A 69 16.14 -0.09 9.84
C ALA A 69 16.60 -1.57 9.85
N PRO A 70 17.91 -1.85 9.71
CA PRO A 70 19.03 -0.89 9.65
C PRO A 70 19.24 -0.24 8.27
N MET A 71 18.48 -0.64 7.26
CA MET A 71 18.48 -0.01 5.94
C MET A 71 17.48 1.14 5.89
N THR A 72 17.35 1.77 4.73
CA THR A 72 16.37 2.81 4.46
C THR A 72 15.73 2.58 3.09
N PHE A 73 14.52 3.11 2.92
CA PHE A 73 13.84 3.13 1.63
C PHE A 73 13.62 4.59 1.24
N GLY A 74 14.39 5.09 0.27
CA GLY A 74 14.27 6.48 -0.16
C GLY A 74 14.70 7.48 0.90
N GLY A 75 15.66 7.10 1.76
CA GLY A 75 16.15 7.88 2.89
C GLY A 75 15.38 7.70 4.20
N ASP A 76 14.23 7.01 4.19
CA ASP A 76 13.41 6.83 5.38
C ASP A 76 13.74 5.53 6.11
N ALA A 77 13.87 5.62 7.43
CA ALA A 77 14.06 4.49 8.34
C ALA A 77 12.73 3.96 8.89
N ARG A 78 11.68 4.78 8.93
CA ARG A 78 10.38 4.40 9.47
C ARG A 78 9.24 5.11 8.75
N TRP A 79 8.15 4.38 8.53
CA TRP A 79 6.89 4.93 8.05
C TRP A 79 5.77 4.65 9.05
N GLU A 80 4.95 5.66 9.35
CA GLU A 80 3.77 5.54 10.20
C GLU A 80 2.51 5.80 9.38
N TYR A 81 1.61 4.83 9.37
CA TYR A 81 0.43 4.84 8.53
C TYR A 81 -0.81 5.26 9.31
N THR A 82 -1.62 6.11 8.69
CA THR A 82 -3.03 6.31 8.99
C THR A 82 -3.80 6.13 7.70
N MET A 83 -4.66 5.11 7.62
CA MET A 83 -5.47 4.81 6.43
C MET A 83 -6.94 4.90 6.80
N ILE A 84 -7.70 5.74 6.11
CA ILE A 84 -9.14 5.88 6.30
C ILE A 84 -9.86 5.22 5.13
N PHE A 85 -10.76 4.30 5.43
CA PHE A 85 -11.45 3.49 4.42
C PHE A 85 -12.84 4.04 4.10
N SER A 86 -13.26 3.84 2.85
CA SER A 86 -14.63 4.13 2.44
C SER A 86 -15.64 3.30 3.25
N PRO A 87 -16.89 3.77 3.42
CA PRO A 87 -17.92 3.04 4.15
C PRO A 87 -18.18 1.61 3.63
N ASP A 88 -18.03 1.40 2.33
CA ASP A 88 -18.17 0.11 1.65
C ASP A 88 -16.88 -0.73 1.65
N MET A 89 -15.81 -0.22 2.26
CA MET A 89 -14.48 -0.83 2.34
C MET A 89 -13.83 -1.08 0.96
N ASN A 90 -14.30 -0.46 -0.11
CA ASN A 90 -13.73 -0.65 -1.45
C ASN A 90 -12.47 0.18 -1.73
N LYS A 91 -12.19 1.23 -0.95
CA LYS A 91 -11.05 2.14 -1.19
C LYS A 91 -10.43 2.66 0.11
N ILE A 92 -9.17 3.07 0.02
CA ILE A 92 -8.57 4.00 0.98
C ILE A 92 -8.87 5.40 0.45
N VAL A 93 -9.59 6.20 1.23
CA VAL A 93 -10.14 7.48 0.75
C VAL A 93 -9.42 8.69 1.32
N ASP A 94 -8.73 8.53 2.45
CA ASP A 94 -8.04 9.60 3.15
C ASP A 94 -6.99 9.02 4.11
N GLY A 95 -6.22 9.89 4.77
CA GLY A 95 -5.13 9.57 5.67
C GLY A 95 -3.77 9.90 5.06
N MET A 96 -2.71 9.45 5.74
CA MET A 96 -1.34 9.76 5.36
C MET A 96 -0.36 8.67 5.78
N VAL A 97 0.80 8.69 5.15
CA VAL A 97 2.02 8.00 5.58
C VAL A 97 2.99 9.07 6.03
N LYS A 98 3.27 9.11 7.32
CA LYS A 98 4.33 9.96 7.87
C LYS A 98 5.65 9.23 7.75
N THR A 99 6.66 9.93 7.29
CA THR A 99 7.97 9.33 7.06
C THR A 99 9.01 9.92 8.00
N PHE A 100 9.96 9.09 8.44
CA PHE A 100 11.00 9.49 9.37
C PHE A 100 12.35 8.96 8.92
N LYS A 101 13.35 9.85 8.94
CA LYS A 101 14.75 9.54 8.66
C LYS A 101 15.39 8.78 9.83
N PRO A 102 16.60 8.21 9.65
CA PRO A 102 17.31 7.51 10.73
C PRO A 102 17.55 8.34 12.00
N ASP A 103 17.66 9.67 11.89
CA ASP A 103 17.82 10.59 13.02
C ASP A 103 16.50 10.96 13.72
N GLY A 104 15.37 10.41 13.25
CA GLY A 104 14.02 10.69 13.75
C GLY A 104 13.39 11.96 13.19
N SER A 105 14.08 12.72 12.33
CA SER A 105 13.49 13.87 11.66
C SER A 105 12.46 13.45 10.60
N ALA A 106 11.48 14.32 10.33
CA ALA A 106 10.45 14.05 9.34
C ALA A 106 11.03 13.98 7.91
N GLY A 107 10.52 13.04 7.13
CA GLY A 107 10.78 12.89 5.70
C GLY A 107 9.75 13.64 4.84
N CYS A 108 9.43 13.08 3.68
CA CYS A 108 8.34 13.56 2.84
C CYS A 108 7.08 12.71 3.09
N ASP A 109 6.05 13.33 3.67
CA ASP A 109 4.79 12.65 3.94
C ASP A 109 4.02 12.38 2.64
N MET A 110 3.28 11.27 2.61
CA MET A 110 2.46 10.86 1.46
C MET A 110 0.98 10.81 1.86
N GLU A 111 0.12 11.48 1.10
CA GLU A 111 -1.34 11.45 1.34
C GLU A 111 -2.02 10.31 0.59
N PHE A 112 -3.04 9.72 1.21
CA PHE A 112 -3.99 8.87 0.51
C PHE A 112 -5.09 9.68 -0.17
N GLY A 113 -5.73 9.11 -1.19
CA GLY A 113 -6.88 9.75 -1.83
C GLY A 113 -7.57 8.91 -2.89
N THR A 114 -8.61 9.50 -3.49
CA THR A 114 -9.46 8.83 -4.48
C THR A 114 -9.27 9.31 -5.92
N SER A 115 -8.56 10.40 -6.12
CA SER A 115 -8.27 10.98 -7.43
C SER A 115 -6.85 11.49 -7.49
N PHE A 116 -6.28 11.48 -8.70
CA PHE A 116 -5.07 12.23 -8.98
C PHE A 116 -5.40 13.72 -8.89
N SER A 117 -4.64 14.46 -8.10
CA SER A 117 -4.74 15.90 -8.09
C SER A 117 -4.19 16.48 -9.39
N VAL A 118 -4.97 17.34 -10.03
CA VAL A 118 -4.52 18.09 -11.21
C VAL A 118 -3.90 19.40 -10.71
N GLY A 119 -2.60 19.61 -10.92
CA GLY A 119 -1.88 20.84 -10.50
C GLY A 119 -0.67 20.59 -9.61
N LEU A 120 -0.30 21.59 -8.79
CA LEU A 120 0.87 21.56 -7.88
C LEU A 120 0.66 20.75 -6.59
N SER A 121 -0.49 20.10 -6.42
CA SER A 121 -0.77 19.29 -5.25
C SER A 121 0.05 17.99 -5.26
N PRO A 122 0.49 17.50 -4.09
CA PRO A 122 1.26 16.27 -4.01
C PRO A 122 0.47 15.08 -4.59
N ILE A 123 1.18 14.20 -5.29
CA ILE A 123 0.60 12.98 -5.87
C ILE A 123 0.04 12.13 -4.72
N LYS A 124 -1.25 11.80 -4.80
CA LYS A 124 -1.93 10.96 -3.82
C LYS A 124 -1.71 9.48 -4.10
N LEU A 125 -1.58 8.71 -3.03
CA LEU A 125 -1.60 7.25 -3.04
C LEU A 125 -3.04 6.76 -3.22
N ILE A 126 -3.30 6.06 -4.33
CA ILE A 126 -4.63 5.58 -4.69
C ILE A 126 -4.68 4.05 -4.57
N TYR A 127 -5.59 3.58 -3.71
CA TYR A 127 -5.76 2.16 -3.42
C TYR A 127 -7.22 1.73 -3.52
N GLU A 128 -7.44 0.59 -4.17
CA GLU A 128 -8.74 -0.08 -4.23
C GLU A 128 -8.66 -1.50 -3.67
N ARG A 129 -9.79 -2.01 -3.16
CA ARG A 129 -9.90 -3.37 -2.68
C ARG A 129 -9.69 -4.34 -3.84
N TYR A 130 -8.80 -5.30 -3.64
CA TYR A 130 -8.61 -6.39 -4.57
C TYR A 130 -9.84 -7.29 -4.60
N ASP A 131 -10.29 -7.60 -5.81
CA ASP A 131 -11.39 -8.53 -6.08
C ASP A 131 -10.86 -9.61 -7.02
N GLU A 132 -10.71 -10.82 -6.49
CA GLU A 132 -10.16 -11.97 -7.21
C GLU A 132 -11.03 -12.35 -8.42
N ALA A 133 -12.35 -12.37 -8.25
CA ALA A 133 -13.28 -12.71 -9.33
C ALA A 133 -13.21 -11.67 -10.47
N LYS A 134 -13.09 -10.39 -10.13
CA LYS A 134 -12.87 -9.32 -11.12
C LYS A 134 -11.53 -9.51 -11.83
N ALA A 135 -10.47 -9.86 -11.11
CA ALA A 135 -9.14 -10.08 -11.69
C ALA A 135 -9.10 -11.29 -12.64
N GLU A 136 -9.75 -12.40 -12.27
CA GLU A 136 -9.90 -13.59 -13.11
C GLU A 136 -10.68 -13.27 -14.40
N MET A 137 -11.80 -12.57 -14.28
CA MET A 137 -12.60 -12.15 -15.43
C MET A 137 -11.79 -11.29 -16.41
N ILE A 138 -11.04 -10.29 -15.91
CA ILE A 138 -10.17 -9.46 -16.75
C ILE A 138 -9.08 -10.30 -17.43
N SER A 139 -8.49 -11.26 -16.72
CA SER A 139 -7.50 -12.18 -17.28
C SER A 139 -8.08 -13.03 -18.42
N LEU A 140 -9.29 -13.58 -18.24
CA LEU A 140 -10.00 -14.34 -19.27
C LEU A 140 -10.31 -13.48 -20.50
N LEU A 141 -10.81 -12.25 -20.30
CA LEU A 141 -11.12 -11.32 -21.40
C LEU A 141 -9.87 -11.00 -22.23
N ARG A 142 -8.73 -10.75 -21.57
CA ARG A 142 -7.44 -10.52 -22.26
C ARG A 142 -7.01 -11.74 -23.07
N LYS A 143 -7.06 -12.94 -22.48
CA LYS A 143 -6.71 -14.19 -23.18
C LYS A 143 -7.57 -14.42 -24.44
N HIS A 144 -8.87 -14.12 -24.37
CA HIS A 144 -9.77 -14.24 -25.53
C HIS A 144 -9.52 -13.20 -26.62
N GLN A 145 -9.10 -11.97 -26.26
CA GLN A 145 -8.75 -10.96 -27.25
C GLN A 145 -7.45 -11.29 -28.01
N PHE A 146 -6.49 -11.97 -27.37
CA PHE A 146 -5.26 -12.42 -28.02
C PHE A 146 -5.43 -13.73 -28.82
N SER A 147 -6.37 -14.59 -28.44
CA SER A 147 -6.67 -15.85 -29.17
C SER A 147 -7.42 -15.66 -30.50
N ARG A 148 -7.88 -14.44 -30.82
CA ARG A 148 -8.63 -14.12 -32.04
C ARG A 148 -7.79 -13.39 -33.11
N ARG A 149 -6.46 -13.49 -33.04
CA ARG A 149 -5.53 -12.95 -34.04
C ARG A 149 -4.71 -14.06 -34.68
#